data_AF-A0A2R5F8L9-F1
#
_entry.id   AF-A0A2R5F8L9-F1
#
_cell.length_a   1.000
_cell.length_b   1.000
_cell.length_c   1.000
_cell.angle_alpha   90.00
_cell.angle_beta   90.00
_cell.angle_gamma   90.00
#
_symmetry.space_group_name_H-M   'P 1'
#
loop_
_entity.id
_entity.type
_entity.pdbx_description
1 polymer ?
#
loop_
_entity_poly.entity_id
_entity_poly.type
_entity_poly.pdbx_seq_one_letter_code
_entity_poly.pdbx_strand_id
1 'polypeptide(L)'
;MSNPNLHPRTSFPVDATPVAASSYVLKRDLSMVCEVQGISKAIGLAEEYLAAIPEDELTTYSVFDEGGKLKFSVTNRRIEGTFVKQRWGGRKGDDAILVDYEWFDATDAILMLDHATLQALDDCGDTTDELGRSHVDWDGPFEVMVVDAVCEYFGVEELEDITLEALAYAKAKAKPQPPELKTITLSIKVQVEVRAGNDLTGFVENLDYTVKSTTPGVRVTDTEIIEVA
;
A
#
# COMPACT_ATOMS: atom_id res chain seq x y z
N MET A 1 -38.79 -75.30 -2.29
CA MET A 1 -39.23 -74.31 -3.30
C MET A 1 -38.21 -73.20 -3.34
N SER A 2 -37.31 -73.26 -4.32
CA SER A 2 -36.44 -72.17 -4.77
C SER A 2 -37.32 -71.05 -5.32
N ASN A 3 -36.99 -69.76 -5.23
CA ASN A 3 -35.98 -69.09 -6.05
C ASN A 3 -35.78 -67.62 -5.56
N PRO A 4 -34.91 -66.80 -6.17
CA PRO A 4 -33.86 -66.05 -5.48
C PRO A 4 -34.05 -64.53 -5.70
N ASN A 5 -33.18 -63.69 -5.16
CA ASN A 5 -32.72 -62.47 -5.84
C ASN A 5 -31.57 -61.85 -5.06
N LEU A 6 -30.37 -62.37 -5.35
CA LEU A 6 -29.10 -61.68 -5.20
C LEU A 6 -28.92 -60.82 -6.45
N HIS A 7 -28.91 -59.49 -6.29
CA HIS A 7 -28.23 -58.62 -7.23
C HIS A 7 -26.93 -58.11 -6.60
N PRO A 8 -25.78 -58.27 -7.27
CA PRO A 8 -24.51 -57.78 -6.79
C PRO A 8 -24.46 -56.26 -6.96
N ARG A 9 -24.20 -55.52 -5.87
CA ARG A 9 -23.79 -54.12 -5.96
C ARG A 9 -22.41 -54.10 -6.60
N THR A 10 -22.36 -53.64 -7.85
CA THR A 10 -21.15 -53.30 -8.58
C THR A 10 -20.32 -52.33 -7.76
N SER A 11 -19.15 -52.80 -7.33
CA SER A 11 -18.06 -51.98 -6.84
C SER A 11 -17.61 -51.05 -7.97
N PHE A 12 -17.88 -49.76 -7.83
CA PHE A 12 -17.19 -48.76 -8.63
C PHE A 12 -15.73 -48.72 -8.15
N PRO A 13 -14.73 -48.89 -9.03
CA PRO A 13 -13.38 -48.55 -8.69
C PRO A 13 -13.33 -47.02 -8.54
N VAL A 14 -13.09 -46.54 -7.33
CA VAL A 14 -12.63 -45.17 -7.11
C VAL A 14 -11.18 -45.18 -7.56
N ASP A 15 -10.95 -45.02 -8.86
CA ASP A 15 -9.67 -44.56 -9.38
C ASP A 15 -9.53 -43.10 -8.93
N ALA A 16 -9.13 -42.92 -7.68
CA ALA A 16 -8.51 -41.69 -7.23
C ALA A 16 -7.12 -41.66 -7.87
N THR A 17 -7.07 -41.31 -9.15
CA THR A 17 -5.82 -40.86 -9.76
C THR A 17 -5.33 -39.73 -8.87
N PRO A 18 -4.16 -39.84 -8.21
CA PRO A 18 -3.63 -38.71 -7.47
C PRO A 18 -3.46 -37.60 -8.50
N VAL A 19 -4.23 -36.53 -8.33
CA VAL A 19 -4.00 -35.29 -9.08
C VAL A 19 -2.55 -34.95 -8.80
N ALA A 20 -1.70 -34.98 -9.84
CA ALA A 20 -0.30 -34.67 -9.70
C ALA A 20 -0.19 -33.35 -8.95
N ALA A 21 0.54 -33.35 -7.83
CA ALA A 21 0.70 -32.13 -7.06
C ALA A 21 1.33 -31.09 -8.00
N SER A 22 0.68 -29.95 -8.18
CA SER A 22 1.22 -28.87 -8.99
C SER A 22 2.57 -28.44 -8.40
N SER A 23 3.57 -28.23 -9.26
CA SER A 23 4.84 -27.66 -8.88
C SER A 23 4.72 -26.13 -8.75
N TYR A 24 5.46 -25.57 -7.80
CA TYR A 24 5.53 -24.13 -7.59
C TYR A 24 6.97 -23.69 -7.47
N VAL A 25 7.29 -22.50 -8.00
CA VAL A 25 8.61 -21.90 -7.92
C VAL A 25 8.61 -20.85 -6.82
N LEU A 26 9.47 -21.04 -5.82
CA LEU A 26 9.73 -20.05 -4.79
C LEU A 26 10.89 -19.15 -5.25
N LYS A 27 10.65 -17.83 -5.27
CA LYS A 27 11.65 -16.81 -5.54
C LYS A 27 11.86 -15.91 -4.32
N ARG A 28 13.07 -15.40 -4.17
CA ARG A 28 13.48 -14.36 -3.21
C ARG A 28 13.94 -13.16 -4.01
N ASP A 29 13.24 -12.03 -3.90
CA ASP A 29 13.55 -10.80 -4.65
C ASP A 29 13.87 -11.12 -6.13
N LEU A 30 12.93 -11.81 -6.80
CA LEU A 30 13.01 -12.29 -8.19
C LEU A 30 14.02 -13.42 -8.48
N SER A 31 14.91 -13.73 -7.54
CA SER A 31 15.89 -14.82 -7.69
C SER A 31 15.29 -16.17 -7.29
N MET A 32 15.37 -17.17 -8.17
CA MET A 32 14.88 -18.52 -7.87
C MET A 32 15.60 -19.13 -6.66
N VAL A 33 14.83 -19.66 -5.71
CA VAL A 33 15.34 -20.35 -4.52
C VAL A 33 15.21 -21.85 -4.69
N CYS A 34 13.99 -22.33 -4.93
CA CYS A 34 13.71 -23.75 -5.07
C CYS A 34 12.35 -24.01 -5.72
N GLU A 35 12.13 -25.26 -6.14
CA GLU A 35 10.82 -25.76 -6.54
C GLU A 35 10.17 -26.58 -5.42
N VAL A 36 8.86 -26.43 -5.25
CA VAL A 36 8.11 -27.06 -4.16
C VAL A 36 6.83 -27.68 -4.72
N GLN A 37 6.57 -28.92 -4.32
CA GLN A 37 5.34 -29.63 -4.66
C GLN A 37 4.23 -29.25 -3.68
N GLY A 38 3.14 -28.68 -4.22
CA GLY A 38 1.96 -28.28 -3.44
C GLY A 38 2.04 -26.87 -2.85
N ILE A 39 0.96 -26.13 -3.05
CA ILE A 39 0.88 -24.69 -2.76
C ILE A 39 1.03 -24.36 -1.27
N SER A 40 0.38 -25.15 -0.40
CA SER A 40 0.46 -24.94 1.06
C SER A 40 1.87 -25.13 1.59
N LYS A 41 2.65 -26.05 0.99
CA LYS A 41 4.04 -26.26 1.35
C LYS A 41 4.92 -25.12 0.86
N ALA A 42 4.67 -24.61 -0.35
CA ALA A 42 5.39 -23.46 -0.90
C ALA A 42 5.17 -22.20 -0.04
N ILE A 43 3.92 -21.93 0.37
CA ILE A 43 3.59 -20.82 1.27
C ILE A 43 4.26 -20.99 2.63
N GLY A 44 4.13 -22.17 3.25
CA GLY A 44 4.76 -22.43 4.56
C GLY A 44 6.27 -22.25 4.55
N LEU A 45 6.94 -22.67 3.46
CA LEU A 45 8.37 -22.48 3.30
C LEU A 45 8.75 -21.01 3.08
N ALA A 46 7.97 -20.26 2.30
CA ALA A 46 8.16 -18.82 2.13
C ALA A 46 8.07 -18.07 3.47
N GLU A 47 7.12 -18.44 4.32
CA GLU A 47 6.97 -17.86 5.66
C GLU A 47 8.11 -18.24 6.60
N GLU A 48 8.53 -19.51 6.59
CA GLU A 48 9.68 -19.99 7.37
C GLU A 48 10.97 -19.26 6.97
N TYR A 49 11.20 -19.11 5.66
CA TYR A 49 12.36 -18.40 5.15
C TYR A 49 12.33 -16.92 5.47
N LEU A 50 11.17 -16.25 5.34
CA LEU A 50 11.06 -14.85 5.74
C LEU A 50 11.33 -14.68 7.24
N ALA A 51 10.83 -15.57 8.09
CA ALA A 51 11.06 -15.51 9.53
C ALA A 51 12.53 -15.70 9.94
N ALA A 52 13.36 -16.26 9.06
CA ALA A 52 14.80 -16.42 9.27
C ALA A 52 15.64 -15.22 8.77
N ILE A 53 15.03 -14.25 8.08
CA ILE A 53 15.72 -13.04 7.61
C ILE A 53 16.02 -12.11 8.80
N PRO A 54 17.24 -11.54 8.88
CA PRO A 54 17.57 -10.51 9.88
C PRO A 54 16.63 -9.30 9.85
N GLU A 55 16.41 -8.66 11.00
CA GLU A 55 15.49 -7.51 11.11
C GLU A 55 15.91 -6.29 10.28
N ASP A 56 17.20 -6.16 9.97
CA ASP A 56 17.77 -5.08 9.15
C ASP A 56 17.76 -5.37 7.65
N GLU A 57 17.30 -6.56 7.22
CA GLU A 57 17.24 -6.95 5.82
C GLU A 57 15.79 -7.03 5.33
N LEU A 58 15.49 -6.29 4.28
CA LEU A 58 14.19 -6.32 3.61
C LEU A 58 14.19 -7.35 2.48
N THR A 59 13.18 -8.19 2.42
CA THR A 59 13.10 -9.29 1.45
C THR A 59 11.65 -9.66 1.19
N THR A 60 11.38 -10.03 -0.06
CA THR A 60 10.11 -10.60 -0.48
C THR A 60 10.31 -12.03 -1.00
N TYR A 61 9.49 -12.96 -0.49
CA TYR A 61 9.36 -14.31 -1.02
C TYR A 61 8.07 -14.46 -1.81
N SER A 62 8.21 -14.85 -3.07
CA SER A 62 7.10 -14.94 -4.02
C SER A 62 6.97 -16.35 -4.57
N VAL A 63 5.73 -16.85 -4.62
CA VAL A 63 5.40 -18.20 -5.07
C VAL A 63 4.70 -18.09 -6.43
N PHE A 64 5.30 -18.70 -7.44
CA PHE A 64 4.79 -18.75 -8.80
C PHE A 64 4.30 -20.15 -9.16
N ASP A 65 3.24 -20.24 -9.97
CA ASP A 65 2.80 -21.52 -10.54
C ASP A 65 3.66 -21.95 -11.74
N GLU A 66 3.38 -23.13 -12.30
CA GLU A 66 4.07 -23.67 -13.48
C GLU A 66 3.90 -22.77 -14.73
N GLY A 67 2.85 -21.93 -14.76
CA GLY A 67 2.61 -20.95 -15.81
C GLY A 67 3.35 -19.63 -15.59
N GLY A 68 4.17 -19.51 -14.55
CA GLY A 68 4.91 -18.30 -14.21
C GLY A 68 4.05 -17.21 -13.59
N LYS A 69 2.80 -17.50 -13.18
CA LYS A 69 1.92 -16.50 -12.56
C LYS A 69 2.16 -16.44 -11.07
N LEU A 70 2.25 -15.23 -10.52
CA LEU A 70 2.32 -15.01 -9.09
C LEU A 70 1.06 -15.56 -8.42
N LYS A 71 1.21 -16.39 -7.40
CA LYS A 71 0.11 -16.93 -6.61
C LYS A 71 0.04 -16.31 -5.23
N PHE A 72 1.21 -16.16 -4.60
CA PHE A 72 1.33 -15.65 -3.23
C PHE A 72 2.62 -14.86 -3.09
N SER A 73 2.61 -13.86 -2.23
CA SER A 73 3.80 -13.14 -1.81
C SER A 73 3.78 -12.94 -0.30
N VAL A 74 4.95 -13.04 0.32
CA VAL A 74 5.19 -12.85 1.74
C VAL A 74 6.43 -11.97 1.88
N THR A 75 6.27 -10.84 2.55
CA THR A 75 7.32 -9.81 2.65
C THR A 75 7.37 -9.20 4.05
N ASN A 76 8.53 -8.69 4.43
CA ASN A 76 8.71 -7.79 5.58
C ASN A 76 8.86 -6.32 5.14
N ARG A 77 8.69 -6.02 3.85
CA ARG A 77 8.74 -4.67 3.28
C ARG A 77 7.48 -3.86 3.62
N ARG A 78 7.65 -2.54 3.59
CA ARG A 78 6.57 -1.56 3.41
C ARG A 78 6.59 -1.05 1.98
N ILE A 79 5.45 -0.55 1.51
CA ILE A 79 5.36 0.15 0.23
C ILE A 79 5.64 1.62 0.50
N GLU A 80 6.89 2.05 0.35
CA GLU A 80 7.29 3.44 0.58
C GLU A 80 7.23 4.23 -0.72
N GLY A 81 6.33 5.22 -0.77
CA GLY A 81 6.25 6.17 -1.87
C GLY A 81 7.22 7.34 -1.68
N THR A 82 7.66 7.93 -2.77
CA THR A 82 8.48 9.14 -2.79
C THR A 82 7.67 10.30 -3.38
N PHE A 83 7.55 11.38 -2.61
CA PHE A 83 6.92 12.62 -3.01
C PHE A 83 7.99 13.66 -3.35
N VAL A 84 8.05 14.07 -4.61
CA VAL A 84 9.04 15.03 -5.11
C VAL A 84 8.45 16.43 -5.03
N LYS A 85 8.84 17.22 -4.03
CA LYS A 85 8.34 18.59 -3.86
C LYS A 85 9.01 19.52 -4.86
N GLN A 86 8.22 20.24 -5.65
CA GLN A 86 8.70 21.20 -6.62
C GLN A 86 8.08 22.59 -6.39
N ARG A 87 8.71 23.63 -6.90
CA ARG A 87 8.14 24.99 -6.95
C ARG A 87 8.29 25.57 -8.34
N TRP A 88 7.37 26.45 -8.73
CA TRP A 88 7.53 27.23 -9.95
C TRP A 88 8.72 28.19 -9.82
N GLY A 89 9.61 28.16 -10.81
CA GLY A 89 10.87 28.89 -10.79
C GLY A 89 11.60 28.79 -12.14
N GLY A 90 12.93 28.80 -12.09
CA GLY A 90 13.75 28.84 -13.30
C GLY A 90 13.94 30.24 -13.88
N ARG A 91 14.64 30.32 -15.01
CA ARG A 91 15.07 31.62 -15.59
C ARG A 91 13.88 32.49 -16.01
N LYS A 92 12.74 31.87 -16.33
CA LYS A 92 11.51 32.51 -16.78
C LYS A 92 10.34 32.36 -15.80
N GLY A 93 10.51 31.60 -14.72
CA GLY A 93 9.47 31.38 -13.70
C GLY A 93 8.42 30.32 -14.07
N ASP A 94 8.61 29.60 -15.17
CA ASP A 94 7.72 28.58 -15.73
C ASP A 94 8.26 27.15 -15.59
N ASP A 95 9.43 26.96 -14.97
CA ASP A 95 10.01 25.65 -14.74
C ASP A 95 9.65 25.14 -13.35
N ALA A 96 9.23 23.87 -13.24
CA ALA A 96 9.14 23.19 -11.96
C ALA A 96 10.56 22.83 -11.50
N ILE A 97 11.01 23.44 -10.40
CA ILE A 97 12.33 23.18 -9.82
C ILE A 97 12.19 22.35 -8.55
N LEU A 98 12.99 21.29 -8.45
CA LEU A 98 13.09 20.44 -7.26
C LEU A 98 13.41 21.28 -6.01
N VAL A 99 12.66 21.04 -4.95
CA VAL A 99 12.83 21.66 -3.63
C VAL A 99 13.31 20.63 -2.62
N ASP A 100 12.63 19.48 -2.54
CA ASP A 100 12.85 18.48 -1.50
C ASP A 100 12.22 17.13 -1.89
N TYR A 101 12.56 16.09 -1.14
CA TYR A 101 11.94 14.76 -1.22
C TYR A 101 11.29 14.43 0.13
N GLU A 102 10.10 13.84 0.10
CA GLU A 102 9.45 13.29 1.29
C GLU A 102 9.01 11.85 1.03
N TRP A 103 9.39 10.94 1.92
CA TRP A 103 8.97 9.55 1.88
C TRP A 103 7.72 9.35 2.73
N PHE A 104 6.81 8.50 2.24
CA PHE A 104 5.57 8.16 2.96
C PHE A 104 5.26 6.67 2.83
N ASP A 105 4.69 6.08 3.89
CA ASP A 105 4.21 4.71 3.86
C ASP A 105 2.84 4.67 3.16
N ALA A 106 2.79 4.03 2.00
CA ALA A 106 1.60 3.84 1.18
C ALA A 106 1.00 2.43 1.30
N THR A 107 1.54 1.56 2.18
CA THR A 107 1.19 0.13 2.25
C THR A 107 -0.31 -0.09 2.35
N ASP A 108 -0.97 0.56 3.30
CA ASP A 108 -2.41 0.35 3.52
C ASP A 108 -3.24 0.90 2.37
N ALA A 109 -2.89 2.10 1.86
CA ALA A 109 -3.59 2.73 0.75
C ALA A 109 -3.52 1.88 -0.51
N ILE A 110 -2.33 1.38 -0.87
CA ILE A 110 -2.12 0.50 -2.03
C ILE A 110 -2.86 -0.82 -1.86
N LEU A 111 -2.76 -1.46 -0.70
CA LEU A 111 -3.45 -2.73 -0.45
C LEU A 111 -4.97 -2.57 -0.39
N MET A 112 -5.51 -1.37 -0.21
CA MET A 112 -6.95 -1.13 -0.31
C MET A 112 -7.47 -0.97 -1.74
N LEU A 113 -6.62 -0.64 -2.72
CA LEU A 113 -7.00 -0.52 -4.13
C LEU A 113 -7.60 -1.82 -4.68
N ASP A 114 -8.53 -1.72 -5.63
CA ASP A 114 -8.92 -2.87 -6.42
C ASP A 114 -7.79 -3.30 -7.36
N HIS A 115 -7.87 -4.53 -7.88
CA HIS A 115 -6.81 -5.12 -8.69
C HIS A 115 -6.56 -4.37 -10.00
N ALA A 116 -7.60 -3.84 -10.65
CA ALA A 116 -7.44 -3.11 -11.90
C ALA A 116 -6.78 -1.75 -11.67
N THR A 117 -7.19 -1.04 -10.61
CA THR A 117 -6.57 0.24 -10.22
C THR A 117 -5.11 0.05 -9.82
N LEU A 118 -4.78 -1.03 -9.10
CA LEU A 118 -3.40 -1.36 -8.75
C LEU A 118 -2.52 -1.57 -9.99
N GLN A 119 -3.00 -2.32 -10.98
CA GLN A 119 -2.25 -2.59 -12.21
C GLN A 119 -2.10 -1.35 -13.10
N ALA A 120 -3.00 -0.37 -12.95
CA ALA A 120 -2.98 0.87 -13.70
C ALA A 120 -2.22 2.02 -13.00
N LEU A 121 -1.55 1.74 -11.87
CA LEU A 121 -0.66 2.74 -11.26
C LEU A 121 0.49 3.04 -12.21
N ASP A 122 0.82 4.32 -12.31
CA ASP A 122 1.93 4.83 -13.12
C ASP A 122 2.61 5.95 -12.34
N ASP A 123 3.94 5.95 -12.31
CA ASP A 123 4.69 6.98 -11.61
C ASP A 123 4.52 8.33 -12.31
N CYS A 124 4.40 9.40 -11.51
CA CYS A 124 4.09 10.75 -11.99
C CYS A 124 2.74 10.85 -12.75
N GLY A 125 1.84 9.88 -12.55
CA GLY A 125 0.48 9.87 -13.08
C GLY A 125 -0.55 10.40 -12.07
N ASP A 126 -1.75 10.74 -12.55
CA ASP A 126 -2.81 11.31 -11.71
C ASP A 126 -3.16 10.42 -10.49
N THR A 127 -3.15 9.10 -10.65
CA THR A 127 -3.50 8.15 -9.59
C THR A 127 -2.44 8.09 -8.48
N THR A 128 -1.16 8.11 -8.83
CA THR A 128 -0.06 8.15 -7.85
C THR A 128 0.06 9.53 -7.23
N ASP A 129 -0.25 10.60 -7.96
CA ASP A 129 -0.31 11.96 -7.44
C ASP A 129 -1.42 12.13 -6.40
N GLU A 130 -2.62 11.60 -6.66
CA GLU A 130 -3.72 11.57 -5.68
C GLU A 130 -3.33 10.79 -4.42
N LEU A 131 -2.64 9.65 -4.59
CA LEU A 131 -2.10 8.87 -3.49
C LEU A 131 -1.11 9.71 -2.67
N GLY A 132 -0.13 10.36 -3.29
CA GLY A 132 0.84 11.19 -2.57
C GLY A 132 0.21 12.40 -1.88
N ARG A 133 -0.74 13.09 -2.52
CA ARG A 133 -1.51 14.19 -1.91
C ARG A 133 -2.27 13.77 -0.65
N SER A 134 -2.65 12.49 -0.54
CA SER A 134 -3.31 12.00 0.66
C SER A 134 -2.36 11.81 1.84
N HIS A 135 -1.04 11.73 1.59
CA HIS A 135 -0.01 11.48 2.61
C HIS A 135 0.86 12.71 2.93
N VAL A 136 1.03 13.64 1.98
CA VAL A 136 1.95 14.78 2.10
C VAL A 136 1.21 16.11 1.92
N ASP A 137 1.40 17.04 2.86
CA ASP A 137 0.85 18.40 2.81
C ASP A 137 1.74 19.32 1.95
N TRP A 138 1.39 19.48 0.67
CA TRP A 138 2.12 20.31 -0.29
C TRP A 138 1.20 21.04 -1.27
N ASP A 139 1.37 22.36 -1.37
CA ASP A 139 0.56 23.24 -2.21
C ASP A 139 1.22 23.59 -3.56
N GLY A 140 2.49 23.20 -3.76
CA GLY A 140 3.24 23.44 -4.99
C GLY A 140 3.07 22.33 -6.04
N PRO A 141 3.72 22.45 -7.22
CA PRO A 141 3.88 21.31 -8.13
C PRO A 141 4.65 20.17 -7.45
N PHE A 142 4.39 18.94 -7.87
CA PHE A 142 5.05 17.75 -7.36
C PHE A 142 4.91 16.58 -8.33
N GLU A 143 5.63 15.51 -8.06
CA GLU A 143 5.52 14.21 -8.70
C GLU A 143 5.56 13.11 -7.63
N VAL A 144 4.91 11.98 -7.86
CA VAL A 144 4.89 10.84 -6.94
C VAL A 144 5.42 9.59 -7.63
N MET A 145 6.32 8.87 -6.94
CA MET A 145 6.85 7.58 -7.38
C MET A 145 6.56 6.51 -6.33
N VAL A 146 5.97 5.37 -6.74
CA VAL A 146 5.61 4.26 -5.85
C VAL A 146 5.67 2.89 -6.54
N VAL A 147 5.66 2.83 -7.88
CA VAL A 147 5.52 1.58 -8.65
C VAL A 147 6.58 0.56 -8.28
N ASP A 148 7.86 0.95 -8.23
CA ASP A 148 8.96 0.05 -7.87
C ASP A 148 8.76 -0.56 -6.46
N ALA A 149 8.34 0.24 -5.49
CA ALA A 149 8.08 -0.24 -4.13
C ALA A 149 6.91 -1.23 -4.07
N VAL A 150 5.89 -1.06 -4.93
CA VAL A 150 4.80 -2.04 -5.07
C VAL A 150 5.33 -3.34 -5.67
N CYS A 151 6.10 -3.26 -6.76
CA CYS A 151 6.70 -4.42 -7.41
C CYS A 151 7.60 -5.21 -6.44
N GLU A 152 8.45 -4.52 -5.67
CA GLU A 152 9.29 -5.14 -4.64
C GLU A 152 8.47 -5.79 -3.52
N TYR A 153 7.39 -5.15 -3.06
CA TYR A 153 6.50 -5.70 -2.05
C TYR A 153 5.86 -7.01 -2.49
N PHE A 154 5.47 -7.12 -3.77
CA PHE A 154 4.92 -8.36 -4.34
C PHE A 154 5.99 -9.32 -4.89
N GLY A 155 7.23 -8.87 -5.05
CA GLY A 155 8.34 -9.62 -5.63
C GLY A 155 8.08 -9.99 -7.09
N VAL A 156 7.67 -9.00 -7.87
CA VAL A 156 7.44 -9.05 -9.32
C VAL A 156 8.23 -7.95 -10.03
N GLU A 157 8.37 -8.04 -11.35
CA GLU A 157 9.04 -7.01 -12.16
C GLU A 157 8.05 -5.91 -12.57
N GLU A 158 6.83 -6.30 -12.92
CA GLU A 158 5.79 -5.39 -13.42
C GLU A 158 4.50 -5.53 -12.61
N LEU A 159 3.73 -4.45 -12.50
CA LEU A 159 2.45 -4.45 -11.77
C LEU A 159 1.44 -5.44 -12.38
N GLU A 160 1.51 -5.67 -13.69
CA GLU A 160 0.65 -6.60 -14.43
C GLU A 160 0.79 -8.06 -13.95
N ASP A 161 1.95 -8.41 -13.37
CA ASP A 161 2.22 -9.75 -12.84
C ASP A 161 1.57 -10.00 -11.47
N ILE A 162 1.12 -8.94 -10.79
CA ILE A 162 0.38 -9.06 -9.53
C ILE A 162 -0.98 -9.64 -9.85
N THR A 163 -1.24 -10.87 -9.42
CA THR A 163 -2.54 -11.51 -9.64
C THR A 163 -3.56 -11.11 -8.57
N LEU A 164 -4.85 -11.25 -8.90
CA LEU A 164 -5.96 -11.07 -7.95
C LEU A 164 -5.79 -11.94 -6.68
N GLU A 165 -5.32 -13.18 -6.84
CA GLU A 165 -5.08 -14.12 -5.75
C GLU A 165 -3.98 -13.63 -4.82
N ALA A 166 -2.85 -13.16 -5.37
CA ALA A 166 -1.74 -12.62 -4.60
C ALA A 166 -2.12 -11.33 -3.85
N LEU A 167 -2.87 -10.43 -4.50
CA LEU A 167 -3.40 -9.23 -3.85
C LEU A 167 -4.36 -9.57 -2.71
N ALA A 168 -5.30 -10.49 -2.92
CA ALA A 168 -6.24 -10.92 -1.88
C ALA A 168 -5.51 -11.53 -0.66
N TYR A 169 -4.46 -12.30 -0.91
CA TYR A 169 -3.62 -12.85 0.16
C TYR A 169 -2.88 -11.75 0.94
N ALA A 170 -2.24 -10.81 0.24
CA ALA A 170 -1.55 -9.68 0.86
C ALA A 170 -2.50 -8.86 1.75
N LYS A 171 -3.72 -8.56 1.27
CA LYS A 171 -4.77 -7.88 2.05
C LYS A 171 -5.14 -8.66 3.31
N ALA A 172 -5.36 -9.97 3.20
CA ALA A 172 -5.74 -10.81 4.33
C ALA A 172 -4.64 -10.87 5.41
N LYS A 173 -3.37 -10.85 4.99
CA LYS A 173 -2.22 -10.89 5.90
C LYS A 173 -1.94 -9.54 6.56
N ALA A 174 -1.88 -8.46 5.78
CA ALA A 174 -1.58 -7.12 6.28
C ALA A 174 -2.74 -6.49 7.06
N LYS A 175 -3.99 -6.80 6.71
CA LYS A 175 -5.21 -6.21 7.29
C LYS A 175 -5.18 -4.67 7.22
N PRO A 176 -5.05 -4.10 6.01
CA PRO A 176 -4.91 -2.66 5.84
C PRO A 176 -6.12 -1.92 6.41
N GLN A 177 -5.89 -0.75 7.01
CA GLN A 177 -6.95 0.04 7.61
C GLN A 177 -7.15 1.36 6.86
N PRO A 178 -8.41 1.84 6.74
CA PRO A 178 -8.64 3.19 6.24
C PRO A 178 -8.06 4.23 7.22
N PRO A 179 -7.71 5.43 6.72
CA PRO A 179 -7.29 6.53 7.59
C PRO A 179 -8.32 6.84 8.69
N GLU A 180 -7.86 6.96 9.93
CA GLU A 180 -8.71 7.30 11.07
C GLU A 180 -8.77 8.82 11.25
N LEU A 181 -9.96 9.41 11.15
CA LEU A 181 -10.15 10.82 11.43
C LEU A 181 -10.12 11.06 12.95
N LYS A 182 -9.17 11.88 13.40
CA LYS A 182 -9.04 12.31 14.81
C LYS A 182 -9.16 13.82 14.92
N THR A 183 -9.98 14.25 15.87
CA THR A 183 -10.12 15.67 16.21
C THR A 183 -9.21 16.00 17.39
N ILE A 184 -8.37 17.01 17.22
CA ILE A 184 -7.54 17.57 18.28
C ILE A 184 -8.00 19.00 18.52
N THR A 185 -8.43 19.31 19.74
CA THR A 185 -8.81 20.68 20.14
C THR A 185 -7.60 21.37 20.75
N LEU A 186 -7.21 22.52 20.18
CA LEU A 186 -6.11 23.35 20.68
C LEU A 186 -6.68 24.67 21.20
N SER A 187 -6.18 25.13 22.34
CA SER A 187 -6.48 26.48 22.86
C SER A 187 -5.27 27.38 22.64
N ILE A 188 -5.42 28.38 21.76
CA ILE A 188 -4.35 29.32 21.40
C ILE A 188 -4.60 30.65 22.09
N LYS A 189 -3.58 31.20 22.77
CA LYS A 189 -3.61 32.55 23.34
C LYS A 189 -2.80 33.50 22.47
N VAL A 190 -3.48 34.41 21.77
CA VAL A 190 -2.83 35.46 20.96
C VAL A 190 -2.74 36.74 21.78
N GLN A 191 -1.53 37.28 21.92
CA GLN A 191 -1.32 38.61 22.52
C GLN A 191 -1.09 39.61 21.39
N VAL A 192 -1.87 40.69 21.40
CA VAL A 192 -1.83 41.73 20.37
C VAL A 192 -1.58 43.09 21.01
N GLU A 193 -0.78 43.92 20.35
CA GLU A 193 -0.57 45.31 20.73
C GLU A 193 -1.41 46.21 19.82
N VAL A 194 -2.33 46.98 20.41
CA VAL A 194 -3.24 47.86 19.67
C VAL A 194 -2.78 49.30 19.79
N ARG A 195 -2.49 49.94 18.65
CA ARG A 195 -2.09 51.35 18.61
C ARG A 195 -3.30 52.26 18.86
N ALA A 196 -3.07 53.39 19.53
CA ALA A 196 -4.11 54.37 19.84
C ALA A 196 -4.97 54.74 18.62
N GLY A 197 -6.29 54.69 18.79
CA GLY A 197 -7.27 54.99 17.74
C GLY A 197 -7.72 53.80 16.88
N ASN A 198 -7.25 52.58 17.15
CA ASN A 198 -7.71 51.35 16.50
C ASN A 198 -8.49 50.45 17.46
N ASP A 199 -9.30 49.53 16.93
CA ASP A 199 -9.99 48.47 17.67
C ASP A 199 -9.57 47.07 17.20
N LEU A 200 -10.08 46.04 17.88
CA LEU A 200 -9.80 44.63 17.57
C LEU A 200 -10.88 43.95 16.74
N THR A 201 -11.96 44.64 16.38
CA THR A 201 -13.13 44.04 15.74
C THR A 201 -12.72 43.43 14.40
N GLY A 202 -11.99 44.21 13.58
CA GLY A 202 -11.46 43.71 12.31
C GLY A 202 -10.32 42.69 12.46
N PHE A 203 -9.62 42.65 13.59
CA PHE A 203 -8.57 41.64 13.80
C PHE A 203 -9.18 40.24 13.95
N VAL A 204 -10.23 40.12 14.77
CA VAL A 204 -10.89 38.81 15.02
C VAL A 204 -11.61 38.32 13.76
N GLU A 205 -12.30 39.21 13.05
CA GLU A 205 -13.01 38.87 11.80
C GLU A 205 -12.08 38.42 10.67
N ASN A 206 -10.83 38.90 10.67
CA ASN A 206 -9.84 38.61 9.62
C ASN A 206 -8.67 37.77 10.13
N LEU A 207 -8.82 37.09 11.27
CA LEU A 207 -7.78 36.20 11.79
C LEU A 207 -7.67 34.98 10.89
N ASP A 208 -6.64 34.98 10.05
CA ASP A 208 -6.24 33.81 9.27
C ASP A 208 -5.27 32.97 10.09
N TYR A 209 -5.50 31.67 10.10
CA TYR A 209 -4.60 30.70 10.69
C TYR A 209 -4.57 29.46 9.82
N THR A 210 -3.39 28.86 9.70
CA THR A 210 -3.20 27.61 8.99
C THR A 210 -2.56 26.63 9.95
N VAL A 211 -3.16 25.46 10.10
CA VAL A 211 -2.54 24.33 10.81
C VAL A 211 -1.96 23.40 9.75
N LYS A 212 -0.66 23.16 9.83
CA LYS A 212 0.05 22.18 9.00
C LYS A 212 0.69 21.14 9.89
N SER A 213 0.69 19.89 9.45
CA SER A 213 1.42 18.81 10.11
C SER A 213 2.73 18.57 9.38
N THR A 214 3.84 18.52 10.12
CA THR A 214 5.13 18.05 9.61
C THR A 214 5.41 16.60 10.03
N THR A 215 4.39 15.91 10.56
CA THR A 215 4.52 14.51 10.99
C THR A 215 4.09 13.62 9.83
N PRO A 216 4.97 12.72 9.34
CA PRO A 216 4.63 11.79 8.27
C PRO A 216 3.37 10.98 8.60
N GLY A 217 2.49 10.81 7.61
CA GLY A 217 1.24 10.07 7.76
C GLY A 217 0.14 10.80 8.55
N VAL A 218 0.38 12.05 8.99
CA VAL A 218 -0.64 12.90 9.63
C VAL A 218 -0.92 14.08 8.73
N ARG A 219 -2.14 14.16 8.22
CA ARG A 219 -2.63 15.28 7.41
C ARG A 219 -3.72 16.04 8.14
N VAL A 220 -3.65 17.37 8.06
CA VAL A 220 -4.74 18.24 8.50
C VAL A 220 -5.78 18.28 7.39
N THR A 221 -6.97 17.77 7.66
CA THR A 221 -8.06 17.71 6.66
C THR A 221 -9.01 18.89 6.76
N ASP A 222 -9.17 19.45 7.96
CA ASP A 222 -10.06 20.58 8.24
C ASP A 222 -9.57 21.34 9.48
N THR A 223 -9.92 22.62 9.55
CA THR A 223 -9.62 23.50 10.69
C THR A 223 -10.79 24.42 10.95
N GLU A 224 -11.32 24.40 12.17
CA GLU A 224 -12.38 25.30 12.62
C GLU A 224 -11.99 26.06 13.90
N ILE A 225 -12.45 27.31 14.01
CA ILE A 225 -12.33 28.08 15.25
C ILE A 225 -13.51 27.70 16.13
N ILE A 226 -13.21 27.07 17.26
CA ILE A 226 -14.21 26.72 18.27
C ILE A 226 -14.16 27.76 19.39
N GLU A 227 -15.29 28.44 19.63
CA GLU A 227 -15.44 29.27 20.82
C GLU A 227 -15.52 28.37 22.06
N VAL A 228 -14.48 28.43 22.91
CA VAL A 228 -14.50 27.73 24.20
C VAL A 228 -15.27 28.60 25.19
N ALA A 229 -16.42 28.10 25.62
CA ALA A 229 -17.30 28.74 26.61
C ALA A 229 -16.66 28.87 28.01
#